data_AF-A0A396QXR2-F1
#
_entry.id   AF-A0A396QXR2-F1
#
_cell.length_a   1.000
_cell.length_b   1.000
_cell.length_c   1.000
_cell.angle_alpha   90.00
_cell.angle_beta   90.00
_cell.angle_gamma   90.00
#
_symmetry.space_group_name_H-M   'P 1'
#
loop_
_entity.id
_entity.type
_entity.pdbx_description
1 polymer ?
#
loop_
_entity_poly.entity_id
_entity_poly.type
_entity_poly.pdbx_seq_one_letter_code
_entity_poly.pdbx_strand_id
1 'polypeptide(L)'
;MERLTYVTEDGTVLFSPDGKDAVTITDISAMGDTEYLEQIADTLANREIAAMFYNRKYNEACKELNTYLDTGLTPEQVRELAEKQKPMKVEKLKSAQYPYRCPACGYLLEIGYKHCISCGQRLEYEKEEAK
;
A
#
# COMPACT_ATOMS: atom_id res chain seq x y z
N MET A 1 -21.16 20.76 7.24
CA MET A 1 -21.51 19.55 8.02
C MET A 1 -21.67 20.03 9.44
N GLU A 2 -22.89 20.37 9.85
CA GLU A 2 -23.15 20.90 11.19
C GLU A 2 -22.87 19.81 12.23
N ARG A 3 -22.11 20.14 13.27
CA ARG A 3 -21.81 19.21 14.36
C ARG A 3 -23.09 19.01 15.18
N LEU A 4 -23.73 17.86 14.99
CA LEU A 4 -24.94 17.43 15.73
C LEU A 4 -24.65 17.01 17.19
N THR A 5 -23.38 16.94 17.57
CA THR A 5 -22.93 16.56 18.91
C THR A 5 -21.78 17.44 19.39
N TYR A 6 -21.83 17.80 20.68
CA TYR A 6 -20.79 18.58 21.36
C TYR A 6 -20.54 18.00 22.75
N VAL A 7 -19.28 18.09 23.18
CA VAL A 7 -18.82 17.59 24.47
C VAL A 7 -18.44 18.80 25.32
N THR A 8 -19.02 18.90 26.50
CA THR A 8 -18.74 19.97 27.47
C THR A 8 -17.41 19.71 28.20
N GLU A 9 -16.90 20.71 28.94
CA GLU A 9 -15.63 20.59 29.68
C GLU A 9 -15.66 19.50 30.76
N ASP A 10 -16.84 19.19 31.30
CA ASP A 10 -17.11 18.12 32.25
C ASP A 10 -17.31 16.73 31.58
N GLY A 11 -17.22 16.66 30.25
CA GLY A 11 -17.32 15.41 29.49
C GLY A 11 -18.75 14.98 29.15
N THR A 12 -19.76 15.81 29.45
CA THR A 12 -21.15 15.54 29.09
C THR A 12 -21.34 15.66 27.59
N VAL A 13 -21.97 14.65 26.98
CA VAL A 13 -22.29 14.64 25.55
C VAL A 13 -23.69 15.18 25.34
N LEU A 14 -23.79 16.26 24.56
CA LEU A 14 -25.05 16.91 24.22
C LEU A 14 -25.34 16.71 22.73
N PHE A 15 -26.62 16.54 22.43
CA PHE A 15 -27.18 16.31 21.11
C PHE A 15 -28.06 17.50 20.73
N SER A 16 -28.08 17.86 19.44
CA SER A 16 -29.04 18.83 18.92
C SER A 16 -29.97 18.14 17.91
N PRO A 17 -31.19 17.76 18.33
CA PRO A 17 -32.18 17.20 17.41
C PRO A 17 -32.59 18.21 16.33
N ASP A 18 -32.86 19.46 16.74
CA ASP A 18 -33.41 20.51 15.87
C ASP A 18 -32.40 21.63 15.54
N GLY A 19 -31.13 21.46 15.92
CA GLY A 19 -30.08 22.49 15.75
C GLY A 19 -30.27 23.74 16.63
N LYS A 20 -31.19 23.69 17.61
CA LYS A 20 -31.55 24.83 18.47
C LYS A 20 -31.16 24.63 19.93
N ASP A 21 -31.52 23.48 20.50
CA ASP A 21 -31.27 23.18 21.90
C ASP A 21 -30.32 21.98 22.04
N ALA A 22 -29.46 22.08 23.05
CA ALA A 22 -28.49 21.06 23.43
C ALA A 22 -29.09 20.21 24.55
N VAL A 23 -29.39 18.94 24.27
CA VAL A 23 -30.04 18.02 25.23
C VAL A 23 -29.20 16.76 25.46
N THR A 24 -29.35 16.14 26.62
CA THR A 24 -28.71 14.85 26.90
C THR A 24 -29.57 13.68 26.39
N ILE A 25 -28.96 12.48 26.25
CA ILE A 25 -29.72 11.25 25.96
C ILE A 25 -30.80 10.99 27.02
N THR A 26 -30.50 11.29 28.28
CA THR A 26 -31.47 11.16 29.39
C THR A 26 -32.66 12.10 29.21
N ASP A 27 -32.45 13.33 28.74
CA ASP A 27 -33.52 14.27 28.46
C ASP A 27 -34.39 13.78 27.29
N ILE A 28 -33.76 13.30 26.20
CA ILE A 28 -34.45 12.74 25.04
C ILE A 28 -35.30 11.53 25.45
N SER A 29 -34.74 10.64 26.29
CA SER A 29 -35.48 9.49 26.82
C SER A 29 -36.64 9.90 27.71
N ALA A 30 -36.49 10.96 28.52
CA ALA A 30 -37.58 11.49 29.35
C ALA A 30 -38.69 12.16 28.51
N MET A 31 -38.34 12.73 27.35
CA MET A 31 -39.30 13.29 26.39
C MET A 31 -40.08 12.20 25.62
N GLY A 32 -39.65 10.93 25.71
CA GLY A 32 -40.31 9.81 25.02
C GLY A 32 -40.05 9.78 23.51
N ASP A 33 -39.04 10.50 23.02
CA ASP A 33 -38.67 10.54 21.61
C ASP A 33 -37.83 9.31 21.23
N THR A 34 -38.52 8.18 21.07
CA THR A 34 -37.88 6.90 20.75
C THR A 34 -37.30 6.87 19.33
N GLU A 35 -37.87 7.63 18.40
CA GLU A 35 -37.40 7.70 17.02
C GLU A 35 -36.01 8.36 16.94
N TYR A 36 -35.81 9.47 17.65
CA TYR A 36 -34.51 10.12 17.69
C TYR A 36 -33.44 9.28 18.42
N LEU A 37 -33.83 8.53 19.46
CA LEU A 37 -32.93 7.58 20.12
C LEU A 37 -32.46 6.45 19.19
N GLU A 38 -33.36 5.91 18.36
CA GLU A 38 -33.01 4.91 17.33
C GLU A 38 -32.03 5.51 16.30
N GLN A 39 -32.28 6.74 15.83
CA GLN A 39 -31.36 7.43 14.90
C GLN A 39 -29.97 7.64 15.50
N ILE A 40 -29.87 8.00 16.79
CA ILE A 40 -28.59 8.11 17.50
C ILE A 40 -27.90 6.74 17.55
N ALA A 41 -28.62 5.69 17.94
CA ALA A 41 -28.08 4.34 18.06
C ALA A 41 -27.54 3.83 16.72
N ASP A 42 -28.30 3.98 15.64
CA ASP A 42 -27.89 3.62 14.28
C ASP A 42 -26.65 4.40 13.83
N THR A 43 -26.61 5.70 14.12
CA THR A 43 -25.46 6.55 13.77
C THR A 43 -24.19 6.11 14.51
N LEU A 44 -24.30 5.78 15.80
CA LEU A 44 -23.17 5.29 16.60
C LEU A 44 -22.70 3.92 16.13
N ALA A 45 -23.62 2.97 15.93
CA ALA A 45 -23.31 1.64 15.42
C ALA A 45 -22.61 1.72 14.06
N ASN A 46 -23.08 2.57 13.15
CA ASN A 46 -22.44 2.78 11.85
C ASN A 46 -21.04 3.39 11.97
N ARG A 47 -20.79 4.30 12.92
CA ARG A 47 -19.44 4.86 13.18
C ARG A 47 -18.50 3.81 13.75
N GLU A 48 -18.96 2.96 14.67
CA GLU A 48 -18.16 1.88 15.23
C GLU A 48 -17.76 0.87 14.15
N ILE A 49 -18.73 0.45 13.33
CA ILE A 49 -18.50 -0.43 12.18
C ILE A 49 -17.50 0.23 11.21
N ALA A 50 -17.66 1.51 10.89
CA ALA A 50 -16.71 2.24 10.04
C ALA A 50 -15.30 2.31 10.65
N ALA A 51 -15.18 2.54 11.96
CA ALA A 51 -13.90 2.53 12.67
C ALA A 51 -13.25 1.13 12.67
N MET A 52 -14.03 0.06 12.82
CA MET A 52 -13.55 -1.31 12.69
C MET A 52 -13.01 -1.58 11.28
N PHE A 53 -13.73 -1.18 10.24
CA PHE A 53 -13.26 -1.33 8.86
C PHE A 53 -11.99 -0.52 8.58
N TYR A 54 -11.91 0.71 9.11
CA TYR A 54 -10.72 1.55 9.00
C TYR A 54 -9.51 0.91 9.70
N ASN A 55 -9.68 0.47 10.95
CA ASN A 55 -8.62 -0.19 11.72
C ASN A 55 -8.15 -1.49 11.06
N ARG A 56 -9.08 -2.26 10.48
CA ARG A 56 -8.72 -3.44 9.70
C ARG A 56 -7.83 -3.10 8.51
N LYS A 57 -8.25 -2.13 7.69
CA LYS A 57 -7.45 -1.67 6.53
C LYS A 57 -6.09 -1.13 6.95
N TYR A 58 -6.04 -0.37 8.04
CA TYR A 58 -4.80 0.14 8.62
C TYR A 58 -3.86 -1.01 9.02
N ASN A 59 -4.36 -2.02 9.74
CA ASN A 59 -3.56 -3.17 10.16
C ASN A 59 -3.06 -4.00 8.96
N GLU A 60 -3.90 -4.20 7.94
CA GLU A 60 -3.52 -4.87 6.69
C GLU A 60 -2.38 -4.12 5.98
N ALA A 61 -2.49 -2.79 5.85
CA ALA A 61 -1.45 -1.95 5.26
C ALA A 61 -0.14 -1.97 6.06
N CYS A 62 -0.22 -1.90 7.40
CA CYS A 62 0.97 -2.02 8.25
C CYS A 62 1.66 -3.37 8.09
N LYS A 63 0.90 -4.46 7.94
CA LYS A 63 1.45 -5.80 7.74
C LYS A 63 2.19 -5.93 6.40
N GLU A 64 1.62 -5.38 5.33
CA GLU A 64 2.25 -5.33 4.02
C GLU A 64 3.55 -4.50 4.07
N LEU A 65 3.50 -3.32 4.71
CA LEU A 65 4.67 -2.47 4.87
C LEU A 65 5.78 -3.15 5.69
N ASN A 66 5.44 -3.85 6.76
CA ASN A 66 6.43 -4.62 7.54
C ASN A 66 7.08 -5.71 6.70
N THR A 67 6.31 -6.42 5.88
CA THR A 67 6.86 -7.44 4.97
C THR A 67 7.89 -6.86 4.01
N TYR A 68 7.66 -5.63 3.55
CA TYR A 68 8.62 -4.89 2.73
C TYR A 68 9.86 -4.47 3.54
N LEU A 69 9.69 -3.90 4.73
CA LEU A 69 10.80 -3.44 5.59
C LEU A 69 11.67 -4.59 6.09
N ASP A 70 11.09 -5.77 6.32
CA ASP A 70 11.79 -7.00 6.73
C ASP A 70 12.81 -7.46 5.67
N THR A 71 12.68 -7.03 4.41
CA THR A 71 13.70 -7.29 3.38
C THR A 71 15.03 -6.58 3.66
N GLY A 72 15.05 -5.56 4.53
CA GLY A 72 16.21 -4.72 4.80
C GLY A 72 16.64 -3.85 3.60
N LEU A 73 15.82 -3.79 2.54
CA LEU A 73 16.10 -3.02 1.34
C LEU A 73 15.35 -1.69 1.34
N THR A 74 15.96 -0.65 0.78
CA THR A 74 15.29 0.64 0.54
C THR A 74 14.50 0.62 -0.78
N PRO A 75 13.54 1.53 -0.98
CA PRO A 75 12.79 1.65 -2.24
C PRO A 75 13.67 1.82 -3.47
N GLU A 76 14.77 2.55 -3.32
CA GLU A 76 15.75 2.79 -4.39
C GLU A 76 16.49 1.51 -4.77
N GLN A 77 16.89 0.71 -3.78
CA GLN A 77 17.57 -0.57 -4.00
C GLN A 77 16.65 -1.57 -4.69
N VAL A 78 15.39 -1.64 -4.27
CA VAL A 78 14.38 -2.51 -4.93
C VAL A 78 14.17 -2.07 -6.37
N ARG A 79 14.11 -0.76 -6.64
CA ARG A 79 14.04 -0.22 -8.00
C ARG A 79 15.25 -0.62 -8.83
N GLU A 80 16.46 -0.50 -8.29
CA GLU A 80 17.68 -0.89 -8.99
C GLU A 80 17.69 -2.39 -9.34
N LEU A 81 17.28 -3.25 -8.41
CA LEU A 81 17.13 -4.69 -8.65
C LEU A 81 16.08 -4.97 -9.73
N ALA A 82 14.95 -4.26 -9.72
CA ALA A 82 13.93 -4.40 -10.74
C ALA A 82 14.43 -3.99 -12.13
N GLU A 83 15.23 -2.91 -12.24
CA GLU A 83 15.88 -2.52 -13.50
C GLU A 83 16.89 -3.57 -13.96
N LYS A 84 17.67 -4.16 -13.06
CA LYS A 84 18.59 -5.27 -13.39
C LYS A 84 17.86 -6.52 -13.90
N GLN A 85 16.60 -6.73 -13.51
CA GLN A 85 15.79 -7.84 -14.01
C GLN A 85 15.15 -7.59 -15.39
N LYS A 86 15.18 -6.36 -15.91
CA LYS A 86 14.74 -6.10 -17.28
C LYS A 86 15.77 -6.68 -18.26
N PRO A 87 15.35 -7.52 -19.22
CA PRO A 87 16.27 -8.10 -20.17
C PRO A 87 16.91 -7.01 -21.04
N MET A 88 18.22 -7.05 -21.19
CA MET A 88 18.96 -6.22 -22.13
C MET A 88 19.58 -7.09 -23.21
N LYS A 89 19.48 -6.63 -24.46
CA LYS A 89 20.10 -7.30 -25.60
C LYS A 89 21.62 -7.25 -25.47
N VAL A 90 22.25 -8.42 -25.56
CA VAL A 90 23.72 -8.50 -25.52
C VAL A 90 24.34 -7.98 -26.80
N GLU A 91 25.54 -7.43 -26.67
CA GLU A 91 26.35 -7.05 -27.82
C GLU A 91 27.12 -8.27 -28.33
N LYS A 92 26.95 -8.65 -29.60
CA LYS A 92 27.71 -9.73 -30.23
C LYS A 92 29.08 -9.22 -30.69
N LEU A 93 30.12 -9.98 -30.38
CA LEU A 93 31.51 -9.71 -30.77
C LEU A 93 32.01 -10.73 -31.77
N LYS A 94 33.00 -10.37 -32.58
CA LYS A 94 33.67 -11.26 -33.55
C LYS A 94 34.75 -12.15 -32.91
N SER A 95 34.72 -12.33 -31.59
CA SER A 95 35.70 -13.13 -30.86
C SER A 95 35.21 -14.57 -30.73
N ALA A 96 36.07 -15.55 -31.03
CA ALA A 96 35.77 -16.97 -30.83
C ALA A 96 35.66 -17.36 -29.34
N GLN A 97 36.52 -16.79 -28.47
CA GLN A 97 36.51 -17.12 -27.04
C GLN A 97 35.39 -16.38 -26.27
N TYR A 98 35.18 -15.10 -26.55
CA TYR A 98 34.18 -14.24 -25.90
C TYR A 98 33.21 -13.63 -26.91
N PRO A 99 32.21 -14.40 -27.40
CA PRO A 99 31.29 -13.93 -28.45
C PRO A 99 30.29 -12.87 -27.98
N TYR A 100 30.13 -12.63 -26.68
CA TYR A 100 29.15 -11.65 -26.18
C TYR A 100 29.77 -10.65 -25.19
N ARG A 101 29.18 -9.45 -25.11
CA ARG A 101 29.48 -8.43 -24.12
C ARG A 101 28.22 -7.98 -23.41
N CYS A 102 28.30 -7.89 -22.09
CA CYS A 102 27.23 -7.33 -21.26
C CYS A 102 27.10 -5.81 -21.51
N PRO A 103 25.92 -5.30 -21.88
CA PRO A 103 25.73 -3.87 -22.15
C PRO A 103 25.74 -3.00 -20.88
N ALA A 104 25.48 -3.58 -19.70
CA ALA A 104 25.39 -2.84 -18.45
C ALA A 104 26.76 -2.59 -17.78
N CYS A 105 27.68 -3.56 -17.85
CA CYS A 105 28.99 -3.48 -17.19
C CYS A 105 30.19 -3.71 -18.11
N GLY A 106 29.96 -4.07 -19.38
CA GLY A 106 31.02 -4.33 -20.36
C GLY A 106 31.72 -5.67 -20.22
N TYR A 107 31.31 -6.53 -19.28
CA TYR A 107 31.93 -7.85 -19.06
C TYR A 107 31.80 -8.76 -20.30
N LEU A 108 32.88 -9.48 -20.61
CA LEU A 108 32.95 -10.40 -21.75
C LEU A 108 32.43 -11.78 -21.37
N LEU A 109 31.54 -12.34 -22.18
CA LEU A 109 30.84 -13.59 -21.89
C LEU A 109 31.18 -14.62 -22.96
N GLU A 110 31.57 -15.80 -22.49
CA GLU A 110 31.96 -16.95 -23.32
C GLU A 110 30.74 -17.66 -23.93
N ILE A 111 29.61 -17.63 -23.21
CA ILE A 111 28.37 -18.29 -23.59
C ILE A 111 27.14 -17.43 -23.28
N GLY A 112 25.97 -17.87 -23.73
CA GLY A 112 24.70 -17.20 -23.50
C GLY A 112 24.11 -17.41 -22.10
N TYR A 113 24.61 -16.70 -21.09
CA TYR A 113 24.06 -16.73 -19.73
C TYR A 113 22.76 -15.94 -19.59
N LYS A 114 21.78 -16.46 -18.82
CA LYS A 114 20.53 -15.74 -18.52
C LYS A 114 20.74 -14.39 -17.81
N HIS A 115 21.75 -14.32 -16.94
CA HIS A 115 22.15 -13.11 -16.23
C HIS A 115 23.67 -12.94 -16.36
N CYS A 116 24.12 -11.69 -16.38
CA CYS A 116 25.55 -11.38 -16.37
C CYS A 116 26.18 -11.88 -15.07
N ILE A 117 27.22 -12.72 -15.18
CA ILE A 117 27.93 -13.28 -14.02
C ILE A 117 28.70 -12.24 -13.20
N SER A 118 28.90 -11.03 -13.74
CA SER A 118 29.61 -9.95 -13.07
C SER A 118 28.65 -8.97 -12.37
N CYS A 119 27.64 -8.43 -13.07
CA CYS A 119 26.77 -7.39 -12.51
C CYS A 119 25.32 -7.82 -12.23
N GLY A 120 24.94 -9.06 -12.60
CA GLY A 120 23.60 -9.59 -12.38
C GLY A 120 22.51 -9.10 -13.35
N GLN A 121 22.83 -8.25 -14.35
CA GLN A 121 21.87 -7.80 -15.36
C GLN A 121 21.28 -9.00 -16.11
N ARG A 122 19.96 -9.04 -16.29
CA ARG A 122 19.29 -10.04 -17.12
C ARG A 122 19.60 -9.79 -18.60
N LEU A 123 20.02 -10.84 -19.31
CA LEU A 123 20.49 -10.76 -20.68
C LEU A 123 19.53 -11.45 -21.63
N GLU A 124 19.39 -10.88 -22.83
CA GLU A 124 18.63 -11.44 -23.93
C GLU A 124 19.54 -11.60 -25.15
N TYR A 125 19.49 -12.79 -25.75
CA TYR A 125 20.27 -13.17 -26.92
C TYR A 125 19.31 -13.30 -28.10
N GLU A 126 19.74 -12.85 -29.26
CA GLU A 126 19.03 -13.15 -30.50
C GLU A 126 19.02 -14.67 -30.68
N LYS A 127 17.82 -15.25 -30.80
CA LYS A 127 17.66 -16.66 -31.12
C LYS A 127 18.22 -16.87 -32.54
N GLU A 128 19.26 -17.67 -32.67
CA GLU A 128 19.53 -18.31 -33.95
C GLU A 128 18.40 -19.31 -34.17
N GLU A 129 17.54 -19.06 -35.15
CA GLU A 129 16.59 -20.05 -35.63
C GLU A 129 17.39 -21.26 -36.09
N ALA A 130 17.23 -22.38 -35.38
CA ALA A 130 17.79 -23.66 -35.77
C ALA A 130 17.23 -24.01 -37.17
N LYS A 131 18.09 -23.94 -38.18
CA LYS A 131 17.83 -24.46 -39.52
C LYS A 131 18.03 -25.97 -39.55
#